data_AF-A0A6A5STX1-F1
#
_entry.id   AF-A0A6A5STX1-F1
#
_cell.length_a   1.000
_cell.length_b   1.000
_cell.length_c   1.000
_cell.angle_alpha   90.00
_cell.angle_beta   90.00
_cell.angle_gamma   90.00
#
_symmetry.space_group_name_H-M   'P 1'
#
loop_
_entity.id
_entity.type
_entity.pdbx_description
1 polymer ?
#
loop_
_entity_poly.entity_id
_entity_poly.type
_entity_poly.pdbx_seq_one_letter_code
_entity_poly.pdbx_strand_id
1 'polypeptide(L)'
;MLFGPVDDASEVTAIVAGWFKIDELDNVGGKWASEIMGANNMTHEFTLPTGLASGDYLLRSEILALHGAQTVGGAQFYIGCAQLKINGTGSSGSCTPSIEIPGAYDENDESINIPNIYNGFDASTYKAPGGPVASCGGSGGAAPSKRTAASAPANSTVAASPSTVNSSVVVAPISTLAPAPSANATIPTTFVRLVHPSADAPIAVATGGNSTGVAEIYYTCGGIGYAGPTACEGAATCVKINDYYSQCRLA
;
A
#
# COMPACT_ATOMS: atom_id res chain seq x y z
N MET A 1 1.17 0.39 0.51
CA MET A 1 -0.22 -0.11 0.39
C MET A 1 -0.36 -0.96 -0.86
N LEU A 2 -1.30 -1.89 -0.90
CA LEU A 2 -1.60 -2.69 -2.10
C LEU A 2 -3.03 -2.41 -2.59
N PHE A 3 -3.22 -2.52 -3.90
CA PHE A 3 -4.52 -2.63 -4.56
C PHE A 3 -4.52 -3.86 -5.46
N GLY A 4 -5.50 -4.74 -5.25
CA GLY A 4 -5.66 -5.96 -6.03
C GLY A 4 -6.21 -7.16 -5.22
N PRO A 5 -6.27 -8.35 -5.85
CA PRO A 5 -5.74 -8.63 -7.19
C PRO A 5 -6.57 -7.94 -8.28
N VAL A 6 -5.94 -7.53 -9.37
CA VAL A 6 -6.55 -6.97 -10.58
C VAL A 6 -6.25 -7.87 -11.79
N ASP A 7 -6.99 -7.68 -12.88
CA ASP A 7 -6.78 -8.45 -14.11
C ASP A 7 -5.43 -8.11 -14.78
N ASP A 8 -5.07 -6.82 -14.81
CA ASP A 8 -3.79 -6.32 -15.32
C ASP A 8 -3.39 -5.04 -14.56
N ALA A 9 -2.26 -5.08 -13.84
CA ALA A 9 -1.80 -3.92 -13.06
C ALA A 9 -1.26 -2.76 -13.93
N SER A 10 -1.08 -2.96 -15.23
CA SER A 10 -0.65 -1.90 -16.16
C SER A 10 -1.79 -1.01 -16.68
N GLU A 11 -3.02 -1.51 -16.65
CA GLU A 11 -4.20 -0.84 -17.22
C GLU A 11 -5.12 -0.20 -16.15
N VAL A 12 -4.79 -0.39 -14.87
CA VAL A 12 -5.61 0.08 -13.76
C VAL A 12 -5.33 1.54 -13.44
N THR A 13 -6.41 2.34 -13.36
CA THR A 13 -6.33 3.67 -12.76
C THR A 13 -6.31 3.54 -11.24
N ALA A 14 -5.31 4.14 -10.57
CA ALA A 14 -5.11 4.05 -9.13
C ALA A 14 -6.15 4.84 -8.28
N ILE A 15 -7.20 5.37 -8.91
CA ILE A 15 -8.28 6.19 -8.33
C ILE A 15 -9.47 5.28 -8.04
N VAL A 16 -9.38 4.49 -6.98
CA VAL A 16 -10.31 3.39 -6.71
C VAL A 16 -10.44 3.09 -5.22
N ALA A 17 -11.60 2.55 -4.82
CA ALA A 17 -11.80 1.94 -3.52
C ALA A 17 -11.15 0.55 -3.48
N GLY A 18 -10.59 0.16 -2.31
CA GLY A 18 -10.04 -1.18 -2.10
C GLY A 18 -8.53 -1.23 -1.88
N TRP A 19 -7.87 -0.08 -1.70
CA TRP A 19 -6.49 -0.04 -1.22
C TRP A 19 -6.42 -0.56 0.21
N PHE A 20 -5.41 -1.35 0.56
CA PHE A 20 -5.20 -1.77 1.94
C PHE A 20 -3.74 -1.58 2.34
N LYS A 21 -3.55 -1.08 3.57
CA LYS A 21 -2.22 -0.79 4.11
C LYS A 21 -1.57 -2.13 4.48
N ILE A 22 -0.33 -2.36 4.06
CA ILE A 22 0.37 -3.63 4.34
C ILE A 22 1.57 -3.45 5.27
N ASP A 23 2.01 -2.21 5.42
CA ASP A 23 3.19 -1.83 6.17
C ASP A 23 3.12 -0.32 6.46
N GLU A 24 3.76 0.09 7.56
CA GLU A 24 3.86 1.46 8.05
C GLU A 24 5.14 1.62 8.88
N LEU A 25 5.88 2.70 8.61
CA LEU A 25 7.00 3.13 9.44
C LEU A 25 6.78 4.60 9.83
N ASP A 26 6.61 4.83 11.12
CA ASP A 26 6.39 6.16 11.71
C ASP A 26 7.63 6.62 12.49
N ASN A 27 7.44 7.14 13.71
CA ASN A 27 8.50 7.41 14.66
C ASN A 27 8.80 6.15 15.49
N VAL A 28 10.07 5.73 15.50
CA VAL A 28 10.56 4.62 16.33
C VAL A 28 11.73 5.11 17.18
N GLY A 29 11.55 5.12 18.50
CA GLY A 29 12.62 5.51 19.42
C GLY A 29 13.12 6.95 19.22
N GLY A 30 12.23 7.88 18.83
CA GLY A 30 12.56 9.28 18.61
C GLY A 30 13.11 9.58 17.21
N LYS A 31 13.23 8.59 16.33
CA LYS A 31 13.67 8.76 14.94
C LYS A 31 12.48 8.65 14.01
N TRP A 32 12.32 9.62 13.12
CA TRP A 32 11.34 9.53 12.04
C TRP A 32 11.75 8.50 10.99
N ALA A 33 10.78 7.99 10.25
CA ALA A 33 10.99 7.05 9.15
C ALA A 33 12.10 7.50 8.18
N SER A 34 12.16 8.79 7.85
CA SER A 34 13.21 9.35 6.99
C SER A 34 14.62 9.21 7.57
N GLU A 35 14.79 9.36 8.88
CA GLU A 35 16.07 9.16 9.56
C GLU A 35 16.46 7.68 9.61
N ILE A 36 15.47 6.80 9.84
CA ILE A 36 15.67 5.35 9.86
C ILE A 36 16.09 4.86 8.48
N MET A 37 15.36 5.28 7.43
CA MET A 37 15.71 5.00 6.04
C MET A 37 17.07 5.58 5.67
N GLY A 38 17.38 6.81 6.12
CA GLY A 38 18.69 7.44 5.89
C GLY A 38 19.86 6.63 6.44
N ALA A 39 19.68 6.01 7.62
CA ALA A 39 20.66 5.08 8.18
C ALA A 39 20.74 3.75 7.43
N ASN A 40 19.68 3.36 6.72
CA ASN A 40 19.56 2.12 5.95
C ASN A 40 19.72 2.37 4.44
N ASN A 41 20.67 3.22 4.02
CA ASN A 41 20.97 3.47 2.61
C ASN A 41 19.74 3.92 1.78
N MET A 42 18.88 4.74 2.40
CA MET A 42 17.60 5.23 1.85
C MET A 42 16.59 4.12 1.51
N THR A 43 16.70 2.94 2.12
CA THR A 43 15.78 1.82 1.90
C THR A 43 14.84 1.60 3.08
N HIS A 44 13.69 1.02 2.77
CA HIS A 44 12.75 0.47 3.73
C HIS A 44 12.32 -0.91 3.24
N GLU A 45 12.49 -1.92 4.09
CA GLU A 45 12.12 -3.31 3.77
C GLU A 45 10.84 -3.68 4.52
N PHE A 46 9.92 -4.31 3.81
CA PHE A 46 8.67 -4.80 4.36
C PHE A 46 8.39 -6.22 3.84
N THR A 47 7.46 -6.91 4.51
CA THR A 47 7.03 -8.25 4.11
C THR A 47 5.63 -8.22 3.52
N LEU A 48 5.39 -9.04 2.51
CA LEU A 48 4.04 -9.22 1.99
C LEU A 48 3.19 -10.07 2.96
N PRO A 49 1.94 -9.68 3.26
CA PRO A 49 1.04 -10.49 4.07
C PRO A 49 0.84 -11.91 3.52
N THR A 50 0.83 -12.91 4.40
CA THR A 50 0.74 -14.34 4.04
C THR A 50 -0.65 -14.82 3.60
N GLY A 51 -1.65 -13.93 3.57
CA GLY A 51 -3.04 -14.21 3.17
C GLY A 51 -3.49 -13.52 1.88
N LEU A 52 -2.56 -13.00 1.09
CA LEU A 52 -2.86 -12.40 -0.21
C LEU A 52 -3.34 -13.46 -1.20
N ALA A 53 -4.28 -13.08 -2.07
CA ALA A 53 -4.62 -13.89 -3.23
C ALA A 53 -3.51 -13.83 -4.28
N SER A 54 -3.45 -14.84 -5.15
CA SER A 54 -2.61 -14.75 -6.34
C SER A 54 -3.20 -13.77 -7.35
N GLY A 55 -2.36 -13.01 -8.03
CA GLY A 55 -2.79 -12.08 -9.06
C GLY A 55 -1.86 -10.88 -9.23
N ASP A 56 -2.32 -9.90 -10.00
CA ASP A 56 -1.59 -8.66 -10.26
C ASP A 56 -2.00 -7.62 -9.23
N TYR A 57 -1.05 -6.83 -8.76
CA TYR A 57 -1.27 -5.83 -7.74
C TYR A 57 -0.53 -4.54 -8.09
N LEU A 58 -1.14 -3.42 -7.75
CA LEU A 58 -0.42 -2.16 -7.62
C LEU A 58 0.10 -2.02 -6.19
N LEU A 59 1.40 -1.76 -6.06
CA LEU A 59 2.04 -1.32 -4.82
C LEU A 59 2.17 0.18 -4.86
N ARG A 60 1.55 0.87 -3.91
CA ARG A 60 1.73 2.31 -3.65
C ARG A 60 2.66 2.47 -2.45
N SER A 61 3.88 2.94 -2.71
CA SER A 61 4.82 3.43 -1.69
C SER A 61 4.60 4.93 -1.49
N GLU A 62 4.70 5.39 -0.25
CA GLU A 62 4.45 6.79 0.11
C GLU A 62 5.37 7.23 1.25
N ILE A 63 5.96 8.41 1.11
CA ILE A 63 6.58 9.17 2.20
C ILE A 63 5.76 10.44 2.40
N LEU A 64 5.30 10.68 3.63
CA LEU A 64 4.61 11.92 4.02
C LEU A 64 5.60 12.84 4.74
N ALA A 65 5.97 13.95 4.11
CA ALA A 65 6.83 14.96 4.72
C ALA A 65 5.99 15.99 5.48
N LEU A 66 6.25 16.10 6.78
CA LEU A 66 5.46 16.91 7.72
C LEU A 66 6.09 18.28 8.02
N HIS A 67 7.19 18.66 7.36
CA HIS A 67 7.89 19.90 7.68
C HIS A 67 7.06 21.17 7.40
N GLY A 68 6.09 21.08 6.48
CA GLY A 68 5.11 22.13 6.20
C GLY A 68 3.74 21.90 6.85
N ALA A 69 3.57 20.84 7.64
CA ALA A 69 2.25 20.41 8.14
C ALA A 69 1.59 21.38 9.14
N GLN A 70 2.22 22.51 9.47
CA GLN A 70 1.67 23.51 10.38
C GLN A 70 0.43 24.23 9.81
N THR A 71 0.24 24.14 8.50
CA THR A 71 -0.86 24.74 7.76
C THR A 71 -1.54 23.68 6.90
N VAL A 72 -2.87 23.76 6.79
CA VAL A 72 -3.65 22.94 5.84
C VAL A 72 -3.04 23.05 4.44
N GLY A 73 -2.83 21.90 3.78
CA GLY A 73 -2.18 21.80 2.47
C GLY A 73 -0.65 21.92 2.47
N GLY A 74 -0.02 22.07 3.64
CA GLY A 74 1.45 22.20 3.73
C GLY A 74 2.20 20.87 3.85
N ALA A 75 1.53 19.78 4.20
CA ALA A 75 2.12 18.44 4.16
C ALA A 75 2.32 17.95 2.72
N GLN A 76 3.37 17.17 2.48
CA GLN A 76 3.77 16.76 1.12
C GLN A 76 3.83 15.25 1.02
N PHE A 77 3.09 14.69 0.05
CA PHE A 77 3.07 13.26 -0.23
C PHE A 77 4.00 12.94 -1.41
N TYR A 78 5.02 12.11 -1.16
CA TYR A 78 5.94 11.59 -2.17
C TYR A 78 5.56 10.14 -2.47
N ILE A 79 4.90 9.93 -3.61
CA ILE A 79 4.24 8.67 -3.93
C ILE A 79 4.95 8.00 -5.11
N GLY A 80 5.23 6.70 -4.98
CA GLY A 80 5.73 5.87 -6.06
C GLY A 80 4.87 4.61 -6.21
N CYS A 81 4.61 4.19 -7.45
CA CYS A 81 3.84 2.97 -7.71
C CYS A 81 4.72 1.91 -8.41
N ALA A 82 4.49 0.64 -8.07
CA ALA A 82 5.08 -0.50 -8.74
C ALA A 82 4.01 -1.55 -9.06
N GLN A 83 4.24 -2.34 -10.10
CA GLN A 83 3.37 -3.46 -10.47
C GLN A 83 3.98 -4.75 -9.93
N LEU A 84 3.18 -5.53 -9.21
CA LEU A 84 3.60 -6.79 -8.60
C LEU A 84 2.77 -7.94 -9.17
N LYS A 85 3.43 -9.05 -9.47
CA LYS A 85 2.79 -10.36 -9.69
C LYS A 85 2.96 -11.18 -8.42
N ILE A 86 1.88 -11.39 -7.66
CA ILE A 86 1.92 -12.10 -6.38
C ILE A 86 1.42 -13.53 -6.59
N ASN A 87 2.17 -14.50 -6.07
CA ASN A 87 1.72 -15.88 -5.92
C ASN A 87 1.37 -16.10 -4.44
N GLY A 88 0.08 -16.01 -4.15
CA GLY A 88 -0.47 -16.10 -2.81
C GLY A 88 -1.21 -17.40 -2.54
N THR A 89 -1.75 -17.51 -1.32
CA THR A 89 -2.53 -18.67 -0.87
C THR A 89 -3.92 -18.28 -0.37
N GLY A 90 -4.21 -16.97 -0.31
CA GLY A 90 -5.48 -16.43 0.14
C GLY A 90 -6.54 -16.32 -0.96
N SER A 91 -7.72 -15.83 -0.58
CA SER A 91 -8.82 -15.51 -1.49
C SER A 91 -8.90 -14.00 -1.75
N SER A 92 -9.41 -13.59 -2.91
CA SER A 92 -9.60 -12.17 -3.24
C SER A 92 -10.47 -11.46 -2.21
N GLY A 93 -10.13 -10.22 -1.86
CA GLY A 93 -10.88 -9.42 -0.88
C GLY A 93 -10.68 -9.84 0.60
N SER A 94 -9.67 -10.68 0.90
CA SER A 94 -9.41 -11.17 2.27
C SER A 94 -8.71 -10.18 3.19
N CYS A 95 -8.30 -9.01 2.68
CA CYS A 95 -7.51 -8.02 3.41
C CYS A 95 -8.39 -6.87 3.89
N THR A 96 -8.42 -6.63 5.20
CA THR A 96 -9.17 -5.53 5.81
C THR A 96 -8.39 -4.88 6.97
N PRO A 97 -8.60 -3.58 7.25
CA PRO A 97 -9.50 -2.67 6.53
C PRO A 97 -8.95 -2.27 5.15
N SER A 98 -9.85 -1.81 4.29
CA SER A 98 -9.51 -1.16 3.03
C SER A 98 -9.94 0.31 3.06
N ILE A 99 -9.32 1.10 2.19
CA ILE A 99 -9.53 2.53 2.05
C ILE A 99 -9.73 2.88 0.58
N GLU A 100 -10.22 4.09 0.33
CA GLU A 100 -10.39 4.66 -1.01
C GLU A 100 -9.42 5.81 -1.23
N ILE A 101 -8.75 5.81 -2.38
CA ILE A 101 -7.84 6.89 -2.76
C ILE A 101 -8.30 7.39 -4.13
N PRO A 102 -8.74 8.66 -4.26
CA PRO A 102 -8.89 9.69 -3.22
C PRO A 102 -10.09 9.44 -2.28
N GLY A 103 -10.03 9.98 -1.06
CA GLY A 103 -11.14 9.93 -0.09
C GLY A 103 -10.71 9.59 1.34
N ALA A 104 -9.72 8.73 1.51
CA ALA A 104 -9.26 8.30 2.82
C ALA A 104 -8.38 9.30 3.56
N TYR A 105 -7.78 10.26 2.85
CA TYR A 105 -6.91 11.29 3.42
C TYR A 105 -7.66 12.62 3.40
N ASP A 106 -7.83 13.23 4.58
CA ASP A 106 -8.43 14.56 4.76
C ASP A 106 -7.31 15.58 5.04
N GLU A 107 -7.38 16.75 4.42
CA GLU A 107 -6.37 17.80 4.60
C GLU A 107 -6.33 18.37 6.03
N ASN A 108 -7.38 18.13 6.82
CA ASN A 108 -7.51 18.54 8.22
C ASN A 108 -7.26 17.38 9.20
N ASP A 109 -6.94 16.18 8.72
CA ASP A 109 -6.59 15.04 9.57
C ASP A 109 -5.40 15.42 10.46
N GLU A 110 -5.45 15.06 11.75
CA GLU A 110 -4.38 15.38 12.72
C GLU A 110 -3.05 14.69 12.42
N SER A 111 -3.03 13.70 11.53
CA SER A 111 -1.80 13.09 10.99
C SER A 111 -1.24 13.83 9.76
N ILE A 112 -2.00 14.73 9.14
CA ILE A 112 -1.63 15.46 7.92
C ILE A 112 -1.43 16.95 8.21
N ASN A 113 -2.30 17.56 9.01
CA ASN A 113 -2.19 18.93 9.49
C ASN A 113 -1.85 18.91 10.99
N ILE A 114 -0.58 19.22 11.30
CA ILE A 114 -0.02 19.23 12.64
C ILE A 114 0.51 20.65 12.94
N PRO A 115 -0.36 21.58 13.40
CA PRO A 115 0.00 22.97 13.71
C PRO A 115 1.21 23.12 14.64
N ASN A 116 1.36 22.17 15.57
CA ASN A 116 2.38 22.17 16.60
C ASN A 116 3.57 21.22 16.32
N ILE A 117 3.80 20.76 15.08
CA ILE A 117 4.85 19.78 14.72
C ILE A 117 6.25 20.17 15.25
N TYR A 118 6.53 21.48 15.38
CA TYR A 118 7.79 22.01 15.94
C TYR A 118 7.69 22.54 17.38
N ASN A 119 6.48 22.61 17.96
CA ASN A 119 6.20 23.31 19.21
C ASN A 119 5.43 22.41 20.19
N GLY A 120 6.10 21.36 20.67
CA GLY A 120 5.56 20.47 21.70
C GLY A 120 4.72 19.30 21.17
N PHE A 121 4.79 19.00 19.87
CA PHE A 121 4.25 17.75 19.33
C PHE A 121 5.04 16.54 19.85
N ASP A 122 4.34 15.55 20.40
CA ASP A 122 4.94 14.30 20.82
C ASP A 122 5.00 13.32 19.63
N ALA A 123 6.16 13.25 18.99
CA ALA A 123 6.40 12.39 17.84
C ALA A 123 6.17 10.90 18.13
N SER A 124 6.24 10.45 19.39
CA SER A 124 6.00 9.04 19.74
C SER A 124 4.53 8.62 19.58
N THR A 125 3.62 9.60 19.57
CA THR A 125 2.18 9.37 19.41
C THR A 125 1.72 9.40 17.96
N TYR A 126 2.55 9.90 17.05
CA TYR A 126 2.21 10.05 15.64
C TYR A 126 1.80 8.72 15.00
N LYS A 127 0.76 8.76 14.17
CA LYS A 127 0.29 7.65 13.33
C LYS A 127 0.07 8.19 11.92
N ALA A 128 0.64 7.53 10.91
CA ALA A 128 0.40 7.94 9.53
C ALA A 128 -1.08 7.80 9.12
N PRO A 129 -1.58 8.62 8.17
CA PRO A 129 -2.96 8.59 7.71
C PRO A 129 -3.33 7.25 7.05
N GLY A 130 -4.63 6.98 6.90
CA GLY A 130 -5.12 5.77 6.22
C GLY A 130 -5.38 4.57 7.12
N GLY A 131 -5.43 4.78 8.44
CA GLY A 131 -5.83 3.76 9.42
C GLY A 131 -4.79 2.65 9.63
N PRO A 132 -5.16 1.55 10.30
CA PRO A 132 -4.21 0.51 10.67
C PRO A 132 -3.76 -0.32 9.46
N VAL A 133 -2.60 -0.99 9.60
CA VAL A 133 -2.17 -2.05 8.69
C VAL A 133 -3.23 -3.15 8.62
N ALA A 134 -3.58 -3.57 7.41
CA ALA A 134 -4.59 -4.58 7.14
C ALA A 134 -4.13 -5.99 7.49
N SER A 135 -5.08 -6.81 7.94
CA SER A 135 -4.91 -8.24 8.11
C SER A 135 -5.51 -8.97 6.91
N CYS A 136 -4.76 -9.93 6.36
CA CYS A 136 -5.16 -10.74 5.20
C CYS A 136 -5.38 -12.20 5.60
N GLY A 137 -6.34 -12.86 4.96
CA GLY A 137 -6.62 -14.29 5.17
C GLY A 137 -7.68 -14.60 6.22
N GLY A 138 -8.38 -13.58 6.73
CA GLY A 138 -9.59 -13.78 7.53
C GLY A 138 -10.77 -14.20 6.66
N SER A 139 -11.55 -15.19 7.10
CA SER A 139 -12.86 -15.48 6.52
C SER A 139 -13.70 -14.22 6.63
N GLY A 140 -14.10 -13.62 5.50
CA GLY A 140 -14.79 -12.34 5.43
C GLY A 140 -15.90 -12.22 6.47
N GLY A 141 -15.76 -11.25 7.37
CA GLY A 141 -16.81 -10.90 8.32
C GLY A 141 -18.01 -10.35 7.56
N ALA A 142 -19.05 -11.17 7.43
CA ALA A 142 -20.34 -10.71 6.95
C ALA A 142 -20.83 -9.56 7.84
N ALA A 143 -21.29 -8.48 7.19
CA ALA A 143 -21.88 -7.32 7.85
C ALA A 143 -22.97 -7.74 8.86
N PRO A 144 -23.07 -7.11 10.04
CA PRO A 144 -24.08 -7.46 11.02
C PRO A 144 -25.46 -7.00 10.52
N SER A 145 -26.25 -7.94 10.02
CA SER A 145 -27.68 -7.74 9.83
C SER A 145 -28.34 -7.63 11.20
N LYS A 146 -28.89 -6.45 11.50
CA LYS A 146 -29.81 -6.20 12.62
C LYS A 146 -30.88 -7.29 12.66
N ARG A 147 -30.92 -8.07 13.74
CA ARG A 147 -32.15 -8.72 14.20
C ARG A 147 -32.45 -8.28 15.63
N THR A 148 -33.69 -7.89 15.78
CA THR A 148 -34.39 -7.42 16.98
C THR A 148 -34.53 -8.53 18.04
N ALA A 149 -34.66 -8.08 19.29
CA ALA A 149 -34.65 -8.84 20.54
C ALA A 149 -35.85 -9.78 20.76
N ALA A 150 -35.66 -10.84 21.56
CA ALA A 150 -36.34 -11.07 22.87
C ALA A 150 -36.19 -12.51 23.43
N SER A 151 -35.58 -12.58 24.62
CA SER A 151 -35.90 -13.32 25.86
C SER A 151 -36.57 -14.73 25.93
N ALA A 152 -35.84 -15.62 26.64
CA ALA A 152 -36.26 -16.54 27.74
C ALA A 152 -36.73 -18.01 27.44
N PRO A 153 -36.69 -18.95 28.43
CA PRO A 153 -35.94 -20.22 28.31
C PRO A 153 -36.76 -21.52 28.56
N ALA A 154 -36.17 -22.70 28.31
CA ALA A 154 -36.33 -23.92 29.14
C ALA A 154 -35.52 -25.14 28.63
N ASN A 155 -34.60 -25.60 29.49
CA ASN A 155 -34.37 -26.97 29.95
C ASN A 155 -34.43 -28.16 28.95
N SER A 156 -33.30 -28.85 28.75
CA SER A 156 -33.23 -30.30 29.01
C SER A 156 -31.79 -30.81 29.10
N THR A 157 -31.59 -31.67 30.07
CA THR A 157 -30.38 -32.31 30.59
C THR A 157 -29.91 -33.47 29.72
N VAL A 158 -28.59 -33.65 29.52
CA VAL A 158 -27.94 -34.98 29.57
C VAL A 158 -26.47 -34.85 30.03
N ALA A 159 -26.06 -35.81 30.85
CA ALA A 159 -24.89 -35.84 31.71
C ALA A 159 -23.52 -35.98 31.01
N ALA A 160 -22.50 -35.46 31.68
CA ALA A 160 -21.09 -35.70 31.44
C ALA A 160 -20.64 -37.01 32.10
N SER A 161 -19.70 -37.71 31.45
CA SER A 161 -18.88 -38.75 32.07
C SER A 161 -17.43 -38.60 31.60
N PRO A 162 -16.43 -38.62 32.49
CA PRO A 162 -15.02 -38.39 32.14
C PRO A 162 -14.31 -39.70 31.76
N SER A 163 -13.29 -39.62 30.91
CA SER A 163 -12.35 -40.72 30.69
C SER A 163 -10.93 -40.20 30.61
N THR A 164 -10.15 -40.52 31.64
CA THR A 164 -8.68 -40.46 31.72
C THR A 164 -8.10 -41.80 31.26
N VAL A 165 -7.08 -41.79 30.39
CA VAL A 165 -5.99 -42.80 30.34
C VAL A 165 -4.90 -42.27 29.40
N ASN A 166 -3.74 -41.90 29.94
CA ASN A 166 -2.51 -42.71 30.06
C ASN A 166 -1.77 -42.95 28.73
N SER A 167 -0.71 -42.18 28.52
CA SER A 167 0.35 -42.46 27.54
C SER A 167 1.14 -43.69 27.96
N SER A 168 1.20 -44.69 27.10
CA SER A 168 2.14 -45.80 27.17
C SER A 168 3.13 -45.72 26.02
N VAL A 169 4.41 -45.78 26.39
CA VAL A 169 5.56 -45.85 25.48
C VAL A 169 5.66 -47.27 24.95
N VAL A 170 5.64 -47.43 23.63
CA VAL A 170 5.99 -48.68 22.94
C VAL A 170 7.26 -48.45 22.14
N VAL A 171 8.34 -49.08 22.59
CA VAL A 171 9.61 -49.16 21.86
C VAL A 171 9.47 -50.28 20.81
N ALA A 172 9.66 -49.94 19.54
CA ALA A 172 9.73 -50.89 18.44
C ALA A 172 11.20 -51.12 18.01
N PRO A 173 11.55 -52.33 17.50
CA PRO A 173 12.93 -52.73 17.29
C PRO A 173 13.58 -52.14 16.03
N ILE A 174 14.89 -51.96 16.14
CA ILE A 174 15.86 -51.58 15.11
C ILE A 174 15.88 -52.59 13.96
N SER A 175 15.62 -52.11 12.74
CA SER A 175 15.93 -52.81 11.50
C SER A 175 16.66 -51.84 10.57
N THR A 176 17.86 -52.23 10.19
CA THR A 176 18.80 -51.52 9.31
C THR A 176 18.43 -51.70 7.84
N LEU A 177 18.05 -50.64 7.14
CA LEU A 177 18.00 -50.58 5.68
C LEU A 177 18.36 -49.18 5.16
N ALA A 178 19.35 -49.17 4.26
CA ALA A 178 19.72 -48.24 3.16
C ALA A 178 19.59 -46.70 3.31
N PRO A 179 20.59 -45.92 2.81
CA PRO A 179 20.51 -44.46 2.80
C PRO A 179 19.48 -43.95 1.78
N ALA A 180 18.55 -43.11 2.25
CA ALA A 180 17.62 -42.37 1.41
C ALA A 180 18.34 -41.21 0.67
N PRO A 181 17.95 -40.89 -0.58
CA PRO A 181 18.51 -39.75 -1.28
C PRO A 181 18.08 -38.43 -0.61
N SER A 182 19.00 -37.48 -0.60
CA SER A 182 18.84 -36.12 -0.09
C SER A 182 17.63 -35.43 -0.74
N ALA A 183 16.54 -35.29 0.02
CA ALA A 183 15.44 -34.41 -0.33
C ALA A 183 15.87 -32.98 0.02
N ASN A 184 16.21 -32.21 -1.00
CA ASN A 184 16.46 -30.79 -0.88
C ASN A 184 15.14 -30.11 -0.46
N ALA A 185 15.02 -29.80 0.83
CA ALA A 185 13.90 -29.03 1.35
C ALA A 185 13.94 -27.63 0.72
N THR A 186 13.07 -27.42 -0.27
CA THR A 186 12.93 -26.12 -0.93
C THR A 186 12.01 -25.29 -0.04
N ILE A 187 12.61 -24.37 0.72
CA ILE A 187 11.91 -23.35 1.48
C ILE A 187 11.12 -22.49 0.47
N PRO A 188 9.80 -22.27 0.63
CA PRO A 188 9.07 -21.34 -0.22
C PRO A 188 9.52 -19.92 0.12
N THR A 189 10.47 -19.41 -0.64
CA THR A 189 10.80 -17.99 -0.66
C THR A 189 9.80 -17.29 -1.56
N THR A 190 8.92 -16.50 -0.95
CA THR A 190 8.02 -15.57 -1.63
C THR A 190 8.85 -14.45 -2.24
N PHE A 191 9.61 -14.74 -3.30
CA PHE A 191 10.34 -13.72 -4.04
C PHE A 191 9.35 -12.95 -4.92
N VAL A 192 9.22 -11.66 -4.62
CA VAL A 192 8.57 -10.69 -5.49
C VAL A 192 9.44 -10.50 -6.73
N ARG A 193 8.94 -10.86 -7.90
CA ARG A 193 9.55 -10.42 -9.16
C ARG A 193 9.06 -8.99 -9.42
N LEU A 194 9.93 -8.02 -9.21
CA LEU A 194 9.72 -6.67 -9.74
C LEU A 194 9.78 -6.77 -11.27
N VAL A 195 8.65 -6.60 -11.94
CA VAL A 195 8.63 -6.51 -13.40
C VAL A 195 9.09 -5.09 -13.71
N HIS A 196 10.39 -4.91 -13.96
CA HIS A 196 10.89 -3.69 -14.56
C HIS A 196 10.26 -3.57 -15.97
N PRO A 197 9.62 -2.46 -16.34
CA PRO A 197 9.43 -2.15 -17.75
C PRO A 197 10.82 -2.09 -18.39
N SER A 198 11.00 -2.79 -19.51
CA SER A 198 12.28 -2.85 -20.23
C SER A 198 12.76 -1.44 -20.56
N ALA A 199 13.94 -1.09 -20.03
CA ALA A 199 14.71 0.07 -20.45
C ALA A 199 15.38 -0.23 -21.78
N ASP A 200 14.61 -0.28 -22.87
CA ASP A 200 15.13 -0.39 -24.24
C ASP A 200 14.42 0.57 -25.22
N ALA A 201 13.98 1.72 -24.71
CA ALA A 201 13.72 2.88 -25.56
C ALA A 201 14.96 3.81 -25.51
N PRO A 202 15.65 4.08 -26.62
CA PRO A 202 16.77 5.01 -26.62
C PRO A 202 16.27 6.40 -26.22
N ILE A 203 16.95 7.01 -25.26
CA ILE A 203 16.79 8.41 -24.88
C ILE A 203 17.21 9.24 -26.09
N ALA A 204 16.24 9.69 -26.89
CA ALA A 204 16.48 10.70 -27.91
C ALA A 204 16.71 12.04 -27.20
N VAL A 205 17.97 12.47 -27.15
CA VAL A 205 18.34 13.85 -26.82
C VAL A 205 17.83 14.73 -27.97
N ALA A 206 16.65 15.33 -27.79
CA ALA A 206 16.12 16.31 -28.73
C ALA A 206 16.76 17.67 -28.47
N THR A 207 17.81 17.98 -29.22
CA THR A 207 18.27 19.35 -29.41
C THR A 207 17.25 20.13 -30.23
N GLY A 208 16.89 21.30 -29.70
CA GLY A 208 16.01 22.36 -30.24
C GLY A 208 15.37 22.17 -31.61
N GLY A 209 14.04 22.10 -31.62
CA GLY A 209 13.23 22.15 -32.84
C GLY A 209 11.73 22.24 -32.56
N ASN A 210 11.18 23.43 -32.76
CA ASN A 210 9.76 23.79 -32.83
C ASN A 210 8.83 22.65 -33.32
N SER A 211 7.92 22.10 -32.49
CA SER A 211 6.93 21.11 -32.94
C SER A 211 5.71 20.93 -32.01
N THR A 212 4.56 21.48 -32.46
CA THR A 212 3.25 20.81 -32.61
C THR A 212 2.82 19.71 -31.62
N GLY A 213 3.01 19.89 -30.31
CA GLY A 213 2.45 19.01 -29.27
C GLY A 213 1.35 19.69 -28.44
N VAL A 214 0.57 18.89 -27.72
CA VAL A 214 -0.22 19.33 -26.55
C VAL A 214 0.55 19.01 -25.27
N ALA A 215 0.46 19.86 -24.25
CA ALA A 215 0.99 19.60 -22.92
C ALA A 215 0.03 18.68 -22.16
N GLU A 216 0.57 17.65 -21.50
CA GLU A 216 -0.19 16.75 -20.63
C GLU A 216 -0.85 17.51 -19.47
N ILE A 217 -1.89 16.92 -18.88
CA ILE A 217 -2.54 17.48 -17.69
C ILE A 217 -1.50 17.63 -16.57
N TYR A 218 -1.46 18.80 -15.93
CA TYR A 218 -0.48 19.23 -14.92
C TYR A 218 0.93 19.58 -15.44
N TYR A 219 1.16 19.58 -16.75
CA TYR A 219 2.42 20.03 -17.32
C TYR A 219 2.40 21.52 -17.69
N THR A 220 3.58 22.10 -17.83
CA THR A 220 3.77 23.49 -18.23
C THR A 220 3.20 23.70 -19.62
N CYS A 221 2.35 24.70 -19.77
CA CYS A 221 1.74 25.11 -21.03
C CYS A 221 2.00 26.59 -21.37
N GLY A 222 2.81 27.28 -20.59
CA GLY A 222 3.12 28.69 -20.84
C GLY A 222 3.99 29.33 -19.77
N GLY A 223 4.37 30.59 -20.03
CA GLY A 223 5.27 31.38 -19.20
C GLY A 223 6.24 32.21 -20.07
N ILE A 224 6.77 33.29 -19.53
CA ILE A 224 7.80 34.10 -20.21
C ILE A 224 9.02 33.21 -20.53
N GLY A 225 9.37 33.14 -21.82
CA GLY A 225 10.50 32.35 -22.31
C GLY A 225 10.20 30.86 -22.55
N TYR A 226 8.97 30.40 -22.30
CA TYR A 226 8.56 29.04 -22.59
C TYR A 226 8.35 28.83 -24.09
N ALA A 227 9.02 27.83 -24.67
CA ALA A 227 8.99 27.51 -26.10
C ALA A 227 8.27 26.17 -26.42
N GLY A 228 7.59 25.58 -25.43
CA GLY A 228 6.90 24.30 -25.58
C GLY A 228 5.41 24.43 -25.94
N PRO A 229 4.65 23.32 -25.84
CA PRO A 229 3.21 23.28 -26.13
C PRO A 229 2.36 24.29 -25.34
N THR A 230 1.52 25.07 -26.02
CA THR A 230 0.59 26.02 -25.37
C THR A 230 -0.85 25.53 -25.25
N ALA A 231 -1.17 24.42 -25.92
CA ALA A 231 -2.46 23.74 -25.81
C ALA A 231 -2.34 22.55 -24.85
N CYS A 232 -3.41 22.24 -24.12
CA CYS A 232 -3.44 21.13 -23.18
C CYS A 232 -4.13 19.89 -23.78
N GLU A 233 -3.73 18.72 -23.32
CA GLU A 233 -4.34 17.45 -23.70
C GLU A 233 -5.78 17.34 -23.17
N GLY A 234 -6.67 16.74 -23.98
CA GLY A 234 -8.04 16.46 -23.60
C GLY A 234 -8.88 17.72 -23.35
N ALA A 235 -9.58 17.75 -22.22
CA ALA A 235 -10.44 18.87 -21.82
C ALA A 235 -9.75 19.85 -20.86
N ALA A 236 -8.43 19.70 -20.63
CA ALA A 236 -7.71 20.59 -19.73
C ALA A 236 -7.50 21.99 -20.35
N THR A 237 -7.38 22.99 -19.48
CA THR A 237 -7.14 24.38 -19.86
C THR A 237 -5.79 24.86 -19.34
N CYS A 238 -5.09 25.69 -20.12
CA CYS A 238 -3.83 26.27 -19.70
C CYS A 238 -4.07 27.41 -18.71
N VAL A 239 -3.84 27.16 -17.41
CA VAL A 239 -4.08 28.11 -16.34
C VAL A 239 -2.77 28.82 -15.99
N LYS A 240 -2.77 30.16 -16.09
CA LYS A 240 -1.64 30.98 -15.65
C LYS A 240 -1.53 30.93 -14.12
N ILE A 241 -0.36 30.54 -13.62
CA ILE A 241 -0.04 30.55 -12.18
C ILE A 241 0.77 31.81 -11.85
N ASN A 242 1.79 32.11 -12.65
CA ASN A 242 2.54 33.36 -12.59
C ASN A 242 3.08 33.73 -13.98
N ASP A 243 3.80 34.84 -14.09
CA ASP A 243 4.31 35.33 -15.37
C ASP A 243 5.29 34.37 -16.07
N TYR A 244 5.98 33.52 -15.31
CA TYR A 244 6.97 32.57 -15.83
C TYR A 244 6.43 31.14 -15.93
N TYR A 245 5.21 30.88 -15.44
CA TYR A 245 4.67 29.52 -15.35
C TYR A 245 3.15 29.48 -15.49
N SER A 246 2.69 28.72 -16.48
CA SER A 246 1.29 28.34 -16.70
C SER A 246 1.22 26.82 -16.80
N GLN A 247 0.17 26.21 -16.26
CA GLN A 247 0.03 24.76 -16.15
C GLN A 247 -1.33 24.28 -16.67
N CYS A 248 -1.36 23.14 -17.35
CA CYS A 248 -2.61 22.50 -17.75
C CYS A 248 -3.38 22.00 -16.53
N ARG A 249 -4.63 22.43 -16.36
CA ARG A 249 -5.51 21.99 -15.27
C ARG A 249 -6.88 21.59 -15.82
N LEU A 250 -7.45 20.52 -15.27
CA LEU A 250 -8.85 20.17 -15.51
C LEU A 250 -9.75 21.23 -14.88
N ALA A 251 -10.76 21.67 -15.63
CA ALA A 251 -11.77 22.62 -15.17
C ALA A 251 -12.68 22.01 -14.10
#